data_AF-A0AAU9H723-F1
#
_entry.id   AF-A0AAU9H723-F1
#
_cell.length_a   1.000
_cell.length_b   1.000
_cell.length_c   1.000
_cell.angle_alpha   90.00
_cell.angle_beta   90.00
_cell.angle_gamma   90.00
#
_symmetry.space_group_name_H-M   'P 1'
#
loop_
_entity.id
_entity.type
_entity.pdbx_description
1 polymer ?
#
loop_
_entity_poly.entity_id
_entity_poly.type
_entity_poly.pdbx_seq_one_letter_code
_entity_poly.pdbx_strand_id
1 'polypeptide(L)' 'MKNDYRTFKLSLLTLAPIHIGNGEKYTSREFIYENKKFYFPVENLSMKIRSFTFLTWGNSIIKWWRRGLLKSLKHF' A
#
# COMPACT_ATOMS: atom_id res chain seq x y z
N MET A 1 38.25 -22.55 24.42
CA MET A 1 39.05 -21.61 23.60
C MET A 1 38.55 -20.21 23.90
N LYS A 2 39.40 -19.33 24.46
CA LYS A 2 39.08 -17.91 24.59
C LYS A 2 39.39 -17.29 23.23
N ASN A 3 38.39 -16.73 22.57
CA ASN A 3 38.58 -16.09 21.28
C ASN A 3 39.20 -14.70 21.50
N ASP A 4 40.41 -14.47 21.01
CA ASP A 4 41.14 -13.19 21.08
C ASP A 4 40.64 -12.17 20.05
N TYR A 5 39.33 -12.02 19.88
CA TYR A 5 38.78 -11.00 18.99
C TYR A 5 38.78 -9.64 19.66
N ARG A 6 39.29 -8.63 18.94
CA ARG A 6 39.21 -7.22 19.35
C ARG A 6 37.97 -6.58 18.72
N THR A 7 37.19 -5.89 19.54
CA THR A 7 36.01 -5.15 19.09
C THR A 7 36.34 -3.67 18.95
N PHE A 8 35.72 -3.02 17.96
CA PHE A 8 35.86 -1.59 17.72
C PHE A 8 34.48 -0.94 17.67
N LYS A 9 34.42 0.34 18.04
CA LYS A 9 33.24 1.17 17.88
C LYS A 9 33.42 2.05 16.66
N LEU A 10 32.50 1.94 15.71
CA LEU A 10 32.45 2.78 14.52
C LEU A 10 31.35 3.83 14.69
N SER A 11 31.69 5.09 14.45
CA SER A 11 30.73 6.19 14.36
C SER A 11 30.67 6.66 12.91
N LEU A 12 29.49 6.59 12.28
CA LEU A 12 29.27 6.99 10.90
C LEU A 12 28.44 8.27 10.84
N LEU A 13 28.98 9.30 10.21
CA LEU A 13 28.29 10.55 9.90
C LEU A 13 28.13 10.66 8.39
N THR A 14 26.89 10.73 7.90
CA THR A 14 26.59 10.79 6.46
C THR A 14 26.39 12.24 6.04
N LEU A 15 27.29 12.77 5.20
CA LEU A 15 27.21 14.14 4.67
C LEU A 15 26.40 14.26 3.38
N ALA A 16 25.97 13.13 2.82
CA ALA A 16 25.23 13.03 1.57
C ALA A 16 24.24 11.85 1.64
N PRO A 17 23.24 11.78 0.74
CA PRO A 17 22.34 10.63 0.65
C PRO A 17 23.12 9.33 0.44
N ILE A 18 22.88 8.35 1.31
CA ILE A 18 23.47 7.01 1.22
C ILE A 18 22.35 6.01 0.94
N HIS A 19 22.54 5.20 -0.10
CA HIS A 19 21.65 4.09 -0.40
C HIS A 19 22.44 2.77 -0.34
N ILE A 20 22.11 1.94 0.64
CA ILE A 20 22.57 0.55 0.75
C ILE A 20 21.35 -0.32 0.46
N GLY A 21 21.25 -0.82 -0.78
CA GLY A 21 20.10 -1.58 -1.23
C GLY A 21 20.35 -3.09 -1.29
N ASN A 22 19.27 -3.87 -1.30
CA ASN A 22 19.27 -5.33 -1.46
C ASN A 22 19.40 -5.78 -2.94
N GLY A 23 19.63 -4.86 -3.88
CA GLY A 23 19.65 -5.13 -5.32
C GLY A 23 18.26 -5.21 -5.98
N GLU A 24 17.22 -5.52 -5.22
CA GLU A 24 15.82 -5.43 -5.64
C GLU A 24 15.39 -3.97 -5.84
N LYS A 25 14.47 -3.72 -6.78
CA LYS A 25 13.98 -2.39 -7.13
C LYS A 25 12.47 -2.41 -7.26
N TYR A 26 11.81 -1.38 -6.72
CA TYR A 26 10.39 -1.17 -6.98
C TYR A 26 10.16 -0.84 -8.46
N THR A 27 9.20 -1.51 -9.08
CA THR A 27 8.75 -1.19 -10.44
C THR A 27 7.69 -0.09 -10.41
N SER A 28 7.45 0.58 -11.55
CA SER A 28 6.46 1.68 -11.65
C SER A 28 5.02 1.28 -11.30
N ARG A 29 4.72 -0.02 -11.21
CA ARG A 29 3.40 -0.55 -10.85
C ARG A 29 3.25 -0.86 -9.36
N GLU A 30 4.35 -0.85 -8.62
CA GLU A 30 4.42 -1.24 -7.22
C GLU A 30 4.34 -0.05 -6.26
N PHE A 31 4.36 1.19 -6.76
CA PHE A 31 4.20 2.39 -5.95
C PHE A 31 3.11 3.30 -6.49
N ILE A 32 2.53 4.09 -5.59
CA ILE A 32 1.54 5.11 -5.90
C ILE A 32 2.15 6.47 -5.59
N TYR A 33 2.05 7.41 -6.52
CA TYR A 33 2.43 8.80 -6.29
C TYR A 33 1.19 9.66 -6.17
N GLU A 34 0.91 10.16 -4.97
CA GLU A 34 -0.25 10.99 -4.67
C GLU A 34 0.13 12.06 -3.65
N ASN A 35 -0.45 13.26 -3.75
CA ASN A 35 -0.24 14.34 -2.77
C ASN A 35 1.25 14.69 -2.48
N LYS A 36 2.10 14.64 -3.53
CA LYS A 36 3.56 14.87 -3.45
C LYS A 36 4.31 13.86 -2.56
N LYS A 37 3.75 12.67 -2.34
CA LYS A 37 4.32 11.60 -1.53
C LYS A 37 4.32 10.28 -2.31
N PHE A 38 5.37 9.48 -2.09
CA PHE A 38 5.46 8.13 -2.62
C PHE A 38 4.94 7.13 -1.59
N TYR A 39 4.02 6.27 -2.02
CA TYR A 39 3.45 5.20 -1.20
C TYR A 39 3.90 3.85 -1.76
N PHE A 40 4.58 3.06 -0.92
CA PHE A 40 5.02 1.70 -1.23
C PHE A 40 4.13 0.71 -0.47
N PRO A 41 3.04 0.22 -1.09
CA PRO A 41 2.19 -0.78 -0.48
C PRO A 41 2.97 -2.07 -0.24
N VAL A 42 2.80 -2.67 0.93
CA VAL A 42 3.13 -4.09 1.14
C VAL A 42 2.31 -4.88 0.12
N GLU A 43 2.88 -5.85 -0.60
CA GLU A 43 2.24 -6.52 -1.75
C GLU A 43 0.77 -6.94 -1.53
N ASN A 44 0.42 -7.30 -0.29
CA ASN A 44 -0.93 -7.67 0.12
C ASN A 44 -1.94 -6.50 0.24
N LEU A 45 -1.50 -5.25 0.29
CA LEU A 45 -2.34 -4.05 0.36
C LEU A 45 -2.86 -3.61 -1.00
N SER A 46 -2.11 -3.83 -2.09
CA SER A 46 -2.56 -3.54 -3.46
C SER A 46 -3.81 -4.37 -3.83
N MET A 47 -3.76 -5.68 -3.55
CA MET A 47 -4.92 -6.56 -3.67
C MET A 47 -6.06 -6.16 -2.73
N LYS A 48 -5.74 -5.73 -1.50
CA LYS A 48 -6.74 -5.34 -0.48
C LYS A 48 -7.43 -4.02 -0.80
N ILE A 49 -6.73 -3.06 -1.42
CA ILE A 49 -7.32 -1.80 -1.88
C ILE A 49 -8.22 -2.07 -3.08
N ARG A 50 -7.78 -2.88 -4.06
CA ARG A 50 -8.62 -3.28 -5.21
C ARG A 50 -9.90 -4.00 -4.77
N SER A 51 -9.81 -4.95 -3.83
CA SER A 51 -10.98 -5.65 -3.30
C SER A 51 -11.91 -4.71 -2.52
N PHE A 52 -11.36 -3.78 -1.74
CA PHE A 52 -12.15 -2.78 -1.01
C PHE A 52 -12.88 -1.80 -1.94
N THR A 53 -12.23 -1.33 -3.01
CA THR A 53 -12.88 -0.48 -4.03
C THR A 53 -13.99 -1.21 -4.79
N PHE A 54 -13.82 -2.51 -5.07
CA PHE A 54 -14.83 -3.31 -5.75
C PHE A 54 -16.06 -3.56 -4.87
N LEU A 55 -15.86 -3.87 -3.58
CA LEU A 55 -16.94 -4.06 -2.61
C LEU A 55 -17.75 -2.78 -2.38
N THR A 56 -17.08 -1.64 -2.27
CA THR A 56 -17.73 -0.33 -2.05
C THR A 56 -18.55 0.13 -3.28
N TRP A 57 -18.05 -0.12 -4.49
CA TRP A 57 -18.79 0.12 -5.73
C TRP A 57 -20.00 -0.82 -5.87
N GLY A 58 -19.81 -2.12 -5.65
CA GLY A 58 -20.88 -3.12 -5.70
C GLY A 58 -22.02 -2.79 -4.73
N ASN A 59 -21.68 -2.41 -3.49
CA ASN A 59 -22.66 -2.00 -2.48
C ASN A 59 -23.41 -0.72 -2.87
N SER A 60 -22.76 0.21 -3.55
CA SER A 60 -23.40 1.44 -4.04
C SER A 60 -24.40 1.17 -5.16
N ILE A 61 -24.07 0.24 -6.07
CA ILE A 61 -24.96 -0.22 -7.15
C ILE A 61 -26.16 -0.97 -6.58
N ILE A 62 -25.95 -1.90 -5.65
CA ILE A 62 -27.03 -2.64 -4.97
C ILE A 62 -27.97 -1.69 -4.23
N LYS A 63 -27.43 -0.66 -3.55
CA LYS A 63 -28.21 0.37 -2.87
C LYS A 63 -29.01 1.25 -3.84
N TRP A 64 -28.50 1.51 -5.05
CA TRP A 64 -29.23 2.20 -6.11
C TRP A 64 -30.37 1.35 -6.67
N TRP A 65 -30.09 0.07 -6.95
CA TRP A 65 -31.09 -0.89 -7.41
C TRP A 65 -32.24 -1.07 -6.41
N ARG A 66 -31.94 -1.27 -5.12
CA ARG A 66 -32.99 -1.37 -4.07
C ARG A 66 -33.85 -0.11 -3.99
N ARG A 67 -33.27 1.08 -4.17
CA ARG A 67 -34.02 2.35 -4.15
C ARG A 67 -34.93 2.51 -5.38
N GLY A 68 -34.52 2.04 -6.54
CA GLY A 68 -35.39 2.00 -7.73
C GLY A 68 -36.54 1.01 -7.56
N LEU A 69 -36.26 -0.18 -7.03
CA LEU A 69 -37.25 -1.23 -6.80
C LEU A 69 -38.30 -0.85 -5.74
N LEU A 70 -37.87 -0.19 -4.65
CA LEU A 70 -38.76 0.37 -3.63
C LEU A 70 -39.64 1.52 -4.14
N LYS A 71 -39.18 2.28 -5.14
CA LYS A 71 -40.01 3.31 -5.79
C LYS A 71 -41.09 2.68 -6.68
N SER A 72 -40.76 1.59 -7.39
CA SER A 72 -41.72 0.87 -8.25
C SER A 72 -42.83 0.18 -7.46
N LEU A 73 -42.53 -0.32 -6.25
CA LEU A 73 -43.50 -1.01 -5.39
C LEU A 73 -44.47 -0.06 -4.65
N LYS A 74 -44.19 1.25 -4.61
CA LYS A 74 -45.08 2.26 -4.00
C LYS A 74 -46.08 2.88 -4.98
N HIS A 75 -46.12 2.40 -6.22
CA HIS A 75 -47.05 2.84 -7.27
C HIS A 75 -48.00 1.72 -7.73
N PHE A 76 -48.08 0.64 -6.94
CA PHE A 76 -49.13 -0.38 -7.01
C PHE A 76 -50.02 -0.29 -5.78
#